data_AF-A0A268P1V7-F1
#
_entry.id   AF-A0A268P1V7-F1
#
_cell.length_a   1.000
_cell.length_b   1.000
_cell.length_c   1.000
_cell.angle_alpha   90.00
_cell.angle_beta   90.00
_cell.angle_gamma   90.00
#
_symmetry.space_group_name_H-M   'P 1'
#
loop_
_entity.id
_entity.type
_entity.pdbx_description
1 polymer ?
#
loop_
_entity_poly.entity_id
_entity_poly.type
_entity_poly.pdbx_seq_one_letter_code
_entity_poly.pdbx_strand_id
1 'polypeptide(L)'
;MDKRVVLSVAAALLLIGQPAGDQKKAETKKEQPAITEVVDQNEEPHLHYKIQEEGISYSESTLIYDQQPIARVWMKVNGEAGNYEQQVAVAQALHDELEEAYPGLSRGVLADVAQAATADPNSVSVYVGGQENGKEEIDMAIVLVQEMAEKLKIKQVQERSGRIVDFN
;
A
#
# COMPACT_ATOMS: atom_id res chain seq x y z
N MET A 1 1.63 -34.47 -10.34
CA MET A 1 2.35 -34.01 -9.13
C MET A 1 1.62 -32.77 -8.66
N ASP A 2 0.56 -32.99 -7.90
CA ASP A 2 -0.35 -31.98 -7.39
C ASP A 2 0.11 -31.48 -6.03
N LYS A 3 0.18 -30.15 -5.88
CA LYS A 3 0.13 -29.46 -4.59
C LYS A 3 -0.58 -28.12 -4.76
N ARG A 4 -1.91 -28.15 -4.81
CA ARG A 4 -2.75 -26.98 -4.56
C ARG A 4 -3.35 -27.15 -3.16
N VAL A 5 -2.83 -26.39 -2.20
CA VAL A 5 -3.38 -26.31 -0.85
C VAL A 5 -4.50 -25.26 -0.91
N VAL A 6 -5.75 -25.73 -0.90
CA VAL A 6 -6.94 -24.90 -0.69
C VAL A 6 -7.28 -25.02 0.78
N LEU A 7 -7.05 -23.96 1.56
CA LEU A 7 -7.47 -23.91 2.95
C LEU A 7 -8.85 -23.22 3.02
N SER A 8 -9.91 -24.03 3.01
CA SER A 8 -11.27 -23.58 3.30
C SER A 8 -11.47 -23.54 4.81
N VAL A 9 -11.69 -22.37 5.39
CA VAL A 9 -12.12 -22.24 6.80
C VAL A 9 -13.65 -22.27 6.82
N ALA A 10 -14.19 -23.41 7.27
CA ALA A 10 -15.60 -23.57 7.56
C ALA A 10 -15.94 -22.93 8.91
N ALA A 11 -16.80 -21.92 8.91
CA ALA A 11 -17.45 -21.42 10.12
C ALA A 11 -18.69 -22.26 10.41
N ALA A 12 -18.65 -23.05 11.47
CA ALA A 12 -19.83 -23.75 12.01
C ALA A 12 -20.14 -23.20 13.40
N LEU A 13 -21.20 -22.39 13.49
CA LEU A 13 -21.88 -22.03 14.73
C LEU A 13 -22.86 -23.14 15.09
N LEU A 14 -22.81 -23.64 16.33
CA LEU A 14 -23.92 -24.36 16.96
C LEU A 14 -23.83 -24.19 18.49
N LEU A 15 -24.81 -23.48 19.06
CA LEU A 15 -25.20 -23.57 20.48
C LEU A 15 -25.69 -25.02 20.76
N ILE A 16 -25.77 -25.61 21.96
CA ILE A 16 -26.29 -25.19 23.28
C ILE A 16 -25.80 -26.25 24.30
N GLY A 17 -25.48 -25.90 25.56
CA GLY A 17 -25.49 -26.87 26.67
C GLY A 17 -24.62 -26.55 27.89
N GLN A 18 -25.25 -26.19 29.02
CA GLN A 18 -24.74 -26.27 30.41
C GLN A 18 -25.85 -26.97 31.25
N PRO A 19 -25.61 -27.62 32.41
CA PRO A 19 -24.73 -27.13 33.49
C PRO A 19 -24.02 -28.14 34.44
N ALA A 20 -23.22 -27.53 35.35
CA ALA A 20 -22.84 -27.93 36.71
C ALA A 20 -21.57 -28.77 36.94
N GLY A 21 -20.65 -28.22 37.77
CA GLY A 21 -19.65 -29.00 38.53
C GLY A 21 -18.28 -28.34 38.71
N ASP A 22 -18.05 -27.81 39.91
CA ASP A 22 -16.77 -27.54 40.60
C ASP A 22 -15.81 -26.41 40.18
N GLN A 23 -15.53 -25.59 41.21
CA GLN A 23 -14.65 -24.45 41.24
C GLN A 23 -13.19 -24.91 41.44
N LYS A 24 -12.33 -24.66 40.44
CA LYS A 24 -10.90 -24.42 40.68
C LYS A 24 -10.47 -23.14 39.96
N LYS A 25 -10.14 -22.16 40.80
CA LYS A 25 -9.56 -20.86 40.49
C LYS A 25 -8.24 -21.07 39.73
N ALA A 26 -8.24 -20.77 38.44
CA ALA A 26 -7.04 -20.63 37.62
C ALA A 26 -7.07 -19.24 36.97
N GLU A 27 -5.94 -18.56 37.09
CA GLU A 27 -5.69 -17.17 36.73
C GLU A 27 -6.04 -16.88 35.27
N THR A 28 -7.06 -16.05 35.05
CA THR A 28 -7.37 -15.53 33.72
C THR A 28 -6.37 -14.42 33.40
N LYS A 29 -5.27 -14.80 32.74
CA LYS A 29 -4.50 -13.90 31.88
C LYS A 29 -5.52 -13.24 30.95
N LYS A 30 -5.79 -11.95 31.13
CA LYS A 30 -6.55 -11.15 30.17
C LYS A 30 -5.78 -11.20 28.86
N GLU A 31 -6.17 -12.11 27.98
CA GLU A 31 -5.87 -11.99 26.57
C GLU A 31 -6.52 -10.69 26.12
N GLN A 32 -5.69 -9.64 25.99
CA GLN A 32 -6.06 -8.49 25.19
C GLN A 32 -6.44 -9.06 23.82
N PRO A 33 -7.62 -8.74 23.27
CA PRO A 33 -7.89 -9.13 21.91
C PRO A 33 -6.78 -8.52 21.06
N ALA A 34 -5.99 -9.37 20.41
CA ALA A 34 -5.14 -8.93 19.32
C ALA A 34 -6.12 -8.39 18.28
N ILE A 35 -6.31 -7.08 18.29
CA ILE A 35 -7.00 -6.34 17.24
C ILE A 35 -6.09 -6.53 16.03
N THR A 36 -6.31 -7.64 15.32
CA THR A 36 -5.82 -7.78 13.97
C THR A 36 -6.78 -6.91 13.18
N GLU A 37 -6.53 -5.61 13.18
CA GLU A 37 -7.11 -4.75 12.15
C GLU A 37 -6.57 -5.31 10.85
N VAL A 38 -7.37 -6.17 10.23
CA VAL A 38 -7.18 -6.57 8.84
C VAL A 38 -7.39 -5.27 8.08
N VAL A 39 -6.30 -4.60 7.80
CA VAL A 39 -6.27 -3.42 6.94
C VAL A 39 -7.00 -3.80 5.68
N ASP A 40 -8.12 -3.10 5.42
CA ASP A 40 -8.91 -3.42 4.26
C ASP A 40 -8.17 -2.93 3.01
N GLN A 41 -7.39 -3.82 2.40
CA GLN A 41 -6.79 -3.59 1.07
C GLN A 41 -7.85 -3.53 -0.06
N ASN A 42 -9.14 -3.33 0.25
CA ASN A 42 -10.17 -2.96 -0.74
C ASN A 42 -10.20 -1.46 -1.02
N GLU A 43 -9.56 -0.65 -0.19
CA GLU A 43 -9.56 0.79 -0.35
C GLU A 43 -8.39 1.24 -1.24
N GLU A 44 -8.68 2.25 -2.05
CA GLU A 44 -7.66 2.94 -2.84
C GLU A 44 -6.60 3.51 -1.91
N PRO A 45 -5.30 3.48 -2.27
CA PRO A 45 -4.29 4.16 -1.48
C PRO A 45 -4.70 5.62 -1.25
N HIS A 46 -4.70 6.07 0.01
CA HIS A 46 -4.94 7.47 0.30
C HIS A 46 -3.64 8.26 0.07
N LEU A 47 -3.60 8.97 -1.05
CA LEU A 47 -2.39 9.63 -1.53
C LEU A 47 -2.21 11.02 -0.94
N HIS A 48 -1.06 11.24 -0.31
CA HIS A 48 -0.63 12.56 0.17
C HIS A 48 0.54 13.04 -0.69
N TYR A 49 0.28 13.99 -1.60
CA TYR A 49 1.29 14.53 -2.49
C TYR A 49 2.12 15.62 -1.82
N LYS A 50 3.43 15.56 -2.00
CA LYS A 50 4.37 16.62 -1.66
C LYS A 50 5.33 16.82 -2.81
N ILE A 51 5.46 18.06 -3.29
CA ILE A 51 6.52 18.40 -4.24
C ILE A 51 7.83 18.36 -3.46
N GLN A 52 8.83 17.67 -3.99
CA GLN A 52 10.14 17.64 -3.36
C GLN A 52 10.95 18.86 -3.78
N GLU A 53 11.03 19.84 -2.89
CA GLU A 53 11.64 21.15 -3.17
C GLU A 53 13.16 21.17 -2.98
N GLU A 54 13.75 20.15 -2.35
CA GLU A 54 15.16 20.16 -1.94
C GLU A 54 15.98 18.99 -2.52
N GLY A 55 17.20 19.32 -2.97
CA GLY A 55 18.36 18.43 -2.94
C GLY A 55 18.46 17.33 -4.01
N ILE A 56 17.73 17.44 -5.12
CA ILE A 56 17.79 16.45 -6.21
C ILE A 56 17.93 17.17 -7.55
N SER A 57 18.87 16.69 -8.36
CA SER A 57 19.12 17.18 -9.71
C SER A 57 18.04 16.72 -10.72
N TYR A 58 17.89 17.44 -11.82
CA TYR A 58 16.96 17.11 -12.90
C TYR A 58 17.19 15.69 -13.45
N SER A 59 18.45 15.26 -13.55
CA SER A 59 18.79 13.90 -14.01
C SER A 59 18.33 12.78 -13.06
N GLU A 60 18.12 13.10 -11.78
CA GLU A 60 17.66 12.14 -10.78
C GLU A 60 16.15 12.25 -10.55
N SER A 61 15.56 13.43 -10.77
CA SER A 61 14.15 13.71 -10.55
C SER A 61 13.29 13.63 -11.81
N THR A 62 13.88 13.39 -12.99
CA THR A 62 13.15 13.37 -14.27
C THR A 62 13.37 12.08 -15.02
N LEU A 63 12.28 11.53 -15.55
CA LEU A 63 12.25 10.46 -16.53
C LEU A 63 11.95 11.05 -17.91
N ILE A 64 12.68 10.62 -18.93
CA ILE A 64 12.27 10.86 -20.32
C ILE A 64 11.51 9.62 -20.80
N TYR A 65 10.19 9.73 -20.89
CA TYR A 65 9.31 8.66 -21.36
C TYR A 65 8.64 9.10 -22.65
N ASP A 66 8.81 8.33 -23.73
CA ASP A 66 8.31 8.65 -25.07
C ASP A 66 8.59 10.11 -25.51
N GLN A 67 9.84 10.55 -25.32
CA GLN A 67 10.31 11.92 -25.64
C GLN A 67 9.67 13.05 -24.79
N GLN A 68 8.87 12.72 -23.77
CA GLN A 68 8.30 13.68 -22.85
C GLN A 68 8.99 13.58 -21.48
N PRO A 69 9.40 14.73 -20.89
CA PRO A 69 9.91 14.74 -19.53
C PRO A 69 8.77 14.59 -18.53
N ILE A 70 8.96 13.73 -17.54
CA ILE A 70 8.00 13.44 -16.47
C ILE A 70 8.76 13.44 -15.14
N ALA A 71 8.21 14.10 -14.12
CA ALA A 71 8.81 14.07 -12.79
C ALA A 71 8.73 12.65 -12.19
N ARG A 72 9.82 12.17 -11.61
CA ARG A 72 9.88 10.88 -10.92
C ARG A 72 9.35 10.99 -9.50
N VAL A 73 8.90 9.87 -8.93
CA VAL A 73 8.24 9.88 -7.62
C VAL A 73 8.90 8.93 -6.60
N TRP A 74 8.92 9.34 -5.33
CA TRP A 74 9.16 8.42 -4.19
C TRP A 74 7.84 8.13 -3.50
N MET A 75 7.64 6.89 -3.04
CA MET A 75 6.68 6.61 -1.99
C MET A 75 7.43 6.59 -0.67
N LYS A 76 7.16 7.58 0.19
CA LYS A 76 7.76 7.64 1.52
C LYS A 76 6.78 7.14 2.57
N VAL A 77 7.29 6.34 3.48
CA VAL A 77 6.56 5.82 4.64
C VAL A 77 7.34 6.16 5.91
N ASN A 78 6.63 6.38 7.02
CA ASN A 78 7.31 6.61 8.29
C ASN A 78 7.81 5.26 8.85
N GLY A 79 9.14 5.13 9.01
CA GLY A 79 9.80 3.90 9.48
C GLY A 79 9.51 3.49 10.92
N GLU A 80 8.91 4.36 11.72
CA GLU A 80 8.56 4.16 13.14
C GLU A 80 7.05 4.08 13.38
N ALA A 81 6.23 4.18 12.32
CA ALA A 81 4.79 4.10 12.46
C ALA A 81 4.35 2.68 12.87
N GLY A 82 3.35 2.58 13.76
CA GLY A 82 2.84 1.28 14.23
C GLY A 82 2.22 0.41 13.13
N ASN A 83 1.86 1.01 12.00
CA ASN A 83 1.32 0.41 10.77
C ASN A 83 2.34 0.42 9.61
N TYR A 84 3.64 0.53 9.92
CA TYR A 84 4.72 0.63 8.93
C TYR A 84 4.68 -0.49 7.89
N GLU A 85 4.54 -1.75 8.32
CA GLU A 85 4.56 -2.90 7.40
C GLU A 85 3.42 -2.84 6.38
N GLN A 86 2.24 -2.40 6.81
CA GLN A 86 1.08 -2.26 5.93
C GLN A 86 1.26 -1.11 4.95
N GLN A 87 1.77 0.04 5.42
CA GLN A 87 2.09 1.16 4.53
C GLN A 87 3.17 0.82 3.51
N VAL A 88 4.19 0.05 3.90
CA VAL A 88 5.21 -0.45 2.97
C VAL A 88 4.57 -1.35 1.92
N ALA A 89 3.66 -2.24 2.30
CA ALA A 89 3.00 -3.13 1.35
C ALA A 89 2.17 -2.35 0.32
N VAL A 90 1.42 -1.33 0.75
CA VAL A 90 0.63 -0.46 -0.15
C VAL A 90 1.55 0.37 -1.04
N ALA A 91 2.60 0.97 -0.47
CA ALA A 91 3.60 1.73 -1.22
C ALA A 91 4.32 0.86 -2.27
N GLN A 92 4.64 -0.39 -1.93
CA GLN A 92 5.28 -1.34 -2.83
C GLN A 92 4.32 -1.78 -3.94
N ALA A 93 3.05 -2.03 -3.65
CA ALA A 93 2.09 -2.35 -4.69
C ALA A 93 1.93 -1.20 -5.70
N LEU A 94 1.90 0.06 -5.22
CA LEU A 94 1.89 1.23 -6.09
C LEU A 94 3.21 1.40 -6.87
N HIS A 95 4.35 1.11 -6.25
CA HIS A 95 5.65 1.05 -6.96
C HIS A 95 5.58 0.12 -8.16
N ASP A 96 5.09 -1.10 -7.93
CA ASP A 96 5.09 -2.17 -8.91
C ASP A 96 4.16 -1.81 -10.09
N GLU A 97 2.98 -1.24 -9.83
CA GLU A 97 2.09 -0.75 -10.90
C GLU A 97 2.72 0.38 -11.72
N LEU A 98 3.42 1.30 -11.06
CA LEU A 98 4.11 2.41 -11.74
C LEU A 98 5.26 1.91 -12.62
N GLU A 99 6.07 0.98 -12.12
CA GLU A 99 7.18 0.42 -12.90
C GLU A 99 6.71 -0.51 -14.01
N GLU A 100 5.59 -1.22 -13.83
CA GLU A 100 4.97 -2.03 -14.89
C GLU A 100 4.48 -1.15 -16.05
N ALA A 101 3.81 -0.04 -15.74
CA ALA A 101 3.22 0.85 -16.76
C ALA A 101 4.20 1.88 -17.34
N TYR A 102 5.07 2.44 -16.50
CA TYR A 102 5.99 3.53 -16.81
C TYR A 102 7.38 3.26 -16.20
N PRO A 103 8.19 2.37 -16.81
CA PRO A 103 9.48 1.96 -16.25
C PRO A 103 10.39 3.15 -15.92
N GLY A 104 10.85 3.21 -14.67
CA GLY A 104 11.69 4.28 -14.12
C GLY A 104 10.95 5.49 -13.57
N LEU A 105 9.61 5.56 -13.65
CA LEU A 105 8.83 6.66 -13.10
C LEU A 105 8.92 6.67 -11.56
N SER A 106 8.89 5.49 -10.96
CA SER A 106 9.13 5.36 -9.54
C SER A 106 10.63 5.35 -9.25
N ARG A 107 11.00 5.93 -8.11
CA ARG A 107 12.34 5.82 -7.54
C ARG A 107 12.43 4.73 -6.49
N GLY A 108 11.29 4.15 -6.11
CA GLY A 108 11.17 3.12 -5.09
C GLY A 108 10.38 3.58 -3.87
N VAL A 109 10.39 2.74 -2.84
CA VAL A 109 9.82 3.00 -1.51
C VAL A 109 10.95 3.38 -0.56
N LEU A 110 10.76 4.45 0.22
CA LEU A 110 11.74 4.89 1.22
C LEU A 110 11.10 4.97 2.61
N ALA A 111 11.68 4.26 3.56
CA ALA A 111 11.40 4.44 4.97
C ALA A 111 12.14 5.66 5.50
N ASP A 112 11.41 6.64 6.03
CA ASP A 112 11.95 7.92 6.49
C ASP A 112 11.37 8.25 7.86
N VAL A 113 12.20 8.28 8.89
CA VAL A 113 11.77 8.57 10.28
C VAL A 113 11.35 10.03 10.47
N ALA A 114 11.77 10.93 9.56
CA ALA A 114 11.34 12.33 9.58
C ALA A 114 9.97 12.55 8.92
N GLN A 115 9.44 11.53 8.23
CA GLN A 115 8.10 11.57 7.66
C GLN A 115 7.05 11.66 8.78
N ALA A 116 5.96 12.40 8.60
CA ALA A 116 4.88 12.38 9.57
C ALA A 116 4.23 10.99 9.61
N ALA A 117 4.03 10.44 10.80
CA ALA A 117 3.26 9.21 10.97
C ALA A 117 1.77 9.49 10.72
N THR A 118 1.09 8.51 10.14
CA THR A 118 -0.34 8.54 9.88
C THR A 118 -0.96 7.24 10.40
N ALA A 119 -2.10 7.37 11.08
CA ALA A 119 -2.83 6.23 11.64
C ALA A 119 -3.49 5.38 10.54
N ASP A 120 -3.67 5.95 9.35
CA ASP A 120 -4.24 5.25 8.21
C ASP A 120 -3.22 4.30 7.57
N PRO A 121 -3.43 2.98 7.66
CA PRO A 121 -2.52 1.99 7.09
C PRO A 121 -2.52 1.95 5.55
N ASN A 122 -3.55 2.50 4.89
CA ASN A 122 -3.66 2.57 3.44
C ASN A 122 -3.11 3.89 2.85
N SER A 123 -2.62 4.79 3.71
CA SER A 123 -2.08 6.07 3.25
C SER A 123 -0.63 5.98 2.81
N VAL A 124 -0.30 6.67 1.72
CA VAL A 124 1.05 6.72 1.14
C VAL A 124 1.42 8.18 0.85
N SER A 125 2.59 8.61 1.30
CA SER A 125 3.12 9.94 0.93
C SER A 125 3.90 9.84 -0.38
N VAL A 126 3.45 10.56 -1.40
CA VAL A 126 4.06 10.58 -2.72
C VAL A 126 4.86 11.87 -2.88
N TYR A 127 6.18 11.74 -2.98
CA TYR A 127 7.10 12.84 -3.19
C TYR A 127 7.41 12.97 -4.67
N VAL A 128 7.02 14.08 -5.27
CA VAL A 128 7.06 14.29 -6.72
C VAL A 128 8.22 15.22 -7.11
N GLY A 129 9.03 14.76 -8.04
CA GLY A 129 10.05 15.57 -8.72
C GLY A 129 11.20 16.03 -7.83
N GLY A 130 11.72 17.20 -8.18
CA GLY A 130 12.85 17.90 -7.59
C GLY A 130 12.75 19.39 -7.91
N GLN A 131 13.66 20.19 -7.35
CA GLN A 131 13.66 21.65 -7.49
C GLN A 131 13.71 22.14 -8.95
N GLU A 132 14.31 21.34 -9.84
CA GLU A 132 14.52 21.68 -11.24
C GLU A 132 13.35 21.26 -12.16
N ASN A 133 12.33 20.57 -11.63
CA ASN A 133 11.20 20.13 -12.44
C ASN A 133 10.21 21.26 -12.77
N GLY A 134 9.70 21.23 -13.99
CA GLY A 134 8.64 22.11 -14.45
C GLY A 134 7.26 21.69 -13.92
N LYS A 135 6.29 22.62 -13.99
CA LYS A 135 4.91 22.35 -13.54
C LYS A 135 4.28 21.20 -14.34
N GLU A 136 4.49 21.18 -15.65
CA GLU A 136 3.93 20.17 -16.55
C GLU A 136 4.45 18.77 -16.22
N GLU A 137 5.74 18.66 -15.90
CA GLU A 137 6.39 17.40 -15.52
C GLU A 137 5.81 16.85 -14.20
N ILE A 138 5.56 17.74 -13.23
CA ILE A 138 4.97 17.43 -11.92
C ILE A 138 3.50 17.03 -12.08
N ASP A 139 2.71 17.82 -12.81
CA ASP A 139 1.29 17.56 -13.01
C ASP A 139 1.09 16.21 -13.72
N MET A 140 1.91 15.91 -14.73
CA MET A 140 1.88 14.62 -15.43
C MET A 140 2.16 13.47 -14.47
N ALA A 141 3.22 13.58 -13.65
CA ALA A 141 3.55 12.56 -12.67
C ALA A 141 2.40 12.30 -11.68
N ILE A 142 1.73 13.35 -11.21
CA ILE A 142 0.59 13.22 -10.31
C ILE A 142 -0.55 12.45 -10.99
N VAL A 143 -0.91 12.80 -12.23
CA VAL A 143 -1.96 12.12 -13.00
C VAL A 143 -1.64 10.63 -13.16
N LEU A 144 -0.41 10.29 -13.55
CA LEU A 144 0.00 8.89 -13.72
C LEU A 144 -0.06 8.11 -12.41
N VAL A 145 0.33 8.72 -11.29
CA VAL A 145 0.22 8.08 -9.98
C VAL A 145 -1.23 7.85 -9.56
N GLN A 146 -2.12 8.81 -9.82
CA GLN A 146 -3.56 8.64 -9.53
C GLN A 146 -4.16 7.50 -10.36
N GLU A 147 -3.85 7.48 -11.66
CA GLU A 147 -4.32 6.43 -12.56
C GLU A 147 -3.86 5.03 -12.10
N MET A 148 -2.59 4.89 -11.69
CA MET A 148 -2.07 3.61 -11.21
C MET A 148 -2.64 3.20 -9.85
N ALA A 149 -2.92 4.16 -8.96
CA ALA A 149 -3.60 3.87 -7.70
C ALA A 149 -5.04 3.38 -7.91
N GLU A 150 -5.77 3.96 -8.87
CA GLU A 150 -7.10 3.49 -9.27
C GLU A 150 -7.04 2.09 -9.88
N LYS A 151 -6.07 1.84 -10.77
CA LYS A 151 -5.85 0.51 -11.36
C LYS A 151 -5.54 -0.55 -10.28
N LEU A 152 -4.71 -0.22 -9.30
CA LEU A 152 -4.36 -1.10 -8.18
C LEU A 152 -5.61 -1.54 -7.40
N LYS A 153 -6.48 -0.59 -7.07
CA LYS A 153 -7.76 -0.85 -6.41
C LYS A 153 -8.64 -1.83 -7.21
N ILE A 154 -8.71 -1.64 -8.53
CA ILE A 154 -9.47 -2.52 -9.42
C ILE A 154 -8.88 -3.95 -9.40
N LYS A 155 -7.56 -4.10 -9.53
CA LYS A 155 -6.86 -5.40 -9.47
C LYS A 155 -7.15 -6.12 -8.14
N GLN A 156 -7.04 -5.42 -7.01
CA GLN A 156 -7.30 -5.99 -5.68
C GLN A 156 -8.74 -6.49 -5.51
N VAL A 157 -9.72 -5.75 -6.04
CA VAL A 157 -11.13 -6.20 -6.06
C VAL A 157 -11.32 -7.44 -6.94
N GLN A 158 -10.62 -7.51 -8.08
CA GLN A 158 -10.76 -8.59 -9.06
C GLN A 158 -10.14 -9.91 -8.60
N GLU A 159 -8.92 -9.89 -8.06
CA GLU A 159 -8.23 -11.07 -7.51
C GLU A 159 -9.06 -11.75 -6.42
N ARG A 160 -9.72 -10.95 -5.57
CA ARG A 160 -10.63 -11.44 -4.53
C ARG A 160 -11.92 -12.03 -5.10
N SER A 161 -12.41 -11.51 -6.23
CA SER A 161 -13.60 -12.03 -6.91
C SER A 161 -13.34 -13.32 -7.71
N GLY A 162 -12.08 -13.77 -7.81
CA GLY A 162 -11.66 -14.93 -8.60
C GLY A 162 -11.75 -14.71 -10.12
N ARG A 163 -11.87 -13.46 -10.57
CA ARG A 163 -11.86 -13.10 -11.99
C ARG A 163 -10.46 -12.60 -12.37
N ILE A 164 -9.73 -13.39 -13.14
CA ILE A 164 -8.50 -12.94 -13.81
C ILE A 164 -8.94 -12.13 -15.03
N VAL A 165 -8.45 -10.90 -15.18
CA VAL A 165 -8.66 -10.07 -16.37
C VAL A 165 -7.28 -9.75 -16.95
N ASP A 166 -7.02 -10.21 -18.17
CA ASP A 166 -5.84 -9.80 -18.94
C ASP A 166 -6.06 -8.37 -19.44
N PHE A 167 -5.27 -7.43 -18.93
CA PHE A 167 -5.13 -6.09 -19.50
C PHE A 167 -4.11 -6.18 -20.64
N ASN A 168 -4.55 -6.70 -21.79
CA ASN A 168 -3.79 -6.63 -23.05
C ASN A 168 -3.88 -5.24 -23.67
#